data_AF-A0A2E2XGU5-F1
#
_entry.id   AF-A0A2E2XGU5-F1
#
_cell.length_a   1.000
_cell.length_b   1.000
_cell.length_c   1.000
_cell.angle_alpha   90.00
_cell.angle_beta   90.00
_cell.angle_gamma   90.00
#
_symmetry.space_group_name_H-M   'P 1'
#
loop_
_entity.id
_entity.type
_entity.pdbx_description
1 polymer ?
#
loop_
_entity_poly.entity_id
_entity_poly.type
_entity_poly.pdbx_seq_one_letter_code
_entity_poly.pdbx_strand_id
1 'polypeptide(L)'
;MYVFSASATATKSFDDINIGDKAPFIVYIDFKDLFGAETLCKVLVMREGFKDIEIEKRQWLTPEKCQDPKIQQADKGLREALKAGFAIQLFSE
;
A
#
# COMPACT_ATOMS: atom_id res chain seq x y z
N MET A 1 5.69 10.08 4.08
CA MET A 1 4.75 9.07 3.56
C MET A 1 4.85 8.92 2.05
N TYR A 2 5.09 7.70 1.58
CA TYR A 2 4.98 7.31 0.18
C TYR A 2 3.73 6.45 -0.01
N VAL A 3 3.00 6.69 -1.08
CA VAL A 3 1.79 5.95 -1.45
C VAL A 3 2.03 5.28 -2.79
N PHE A 4 1.78 3.99 -2.86
CA PHE A 4 1.98 3.16 -4.04
C PHE A 4 0.65 2.58 -4.50
N SER A 5 0.34 2.74 -5.78
CA SER A 5 -0.56 1.82 -6.48
C SER A 5 0.28 0.64 -6.92
N ALA A 6 -0.10 -0.55 -6.50
CA ALA A 6 0.54 -1.78 -6.92
C ALA A 6 -0.50 -2.83 -7.30
N SER A 7 -0.11 -3.78 -8.12
CA SER A 7 -0.88 -4.98 -8.38
C SER A 7 -0.03 -6.21 -8.16
N ALA A 8 -0.64 -7.30 -7.74
CA ALA A 8 0.07 -8.53 -7.44
C ALA A 8 -0.80 -9.77 -7.65
N THR A 9 -0.18 -10.91 -7.88
CA THR A 9 -0.84 -12.19 -8.11
C THR A 9 -0.98 -12.97 -6.80
N ALA A 10 -2.18 -13.44 -6.48
CA ALA A 10 -2.46 -14.20 -5.27
C ALA A 10 -1.77 -15.58 -5.29
N THR A 11 -1.05 -15.91 -4.22
CA THR A 11 -0.44 -17.24 -4.03
C THR A 11 -1.27 -18.18 -3.16
N LYS A 12 -2.31 -17.66 -2.53
CA LYS A 12 -3.31 -18.39 -1.75
C LYS A 12 -4.68 -17.78 -2.03
N SER A 13 -5.74 -18.51 -1.76
CA SER A 13 -7.09 -17.94 -1.87
C SER A 13 -7.36 -16.97 -0.72
N PHE A 14 -8.04 -15.88 -1.04
CA PHE A 14 -8.66 -14.92 -0.13
C PHE A 14 -10.12 -14.78 -0.58
N ASP A 15 -11.00 -14.24 0.27
CA ASP A 15 -12.45 -14.10 0.05
C ASP A 15 -12.91 -14.27 -1.43
N ASP A 16 -12.87 -13.19 -2.22
CA ASP A 16 -13.25 -13.21 -3.64
C ASP A 16 -12.05 -13.29 -4.61
N ILE A 17 -10.87 -13.71 -4.13
CA ILE A 17 -9.62 -13.77 -4.90
C ILE A 17 -9.08 -15.19 -4.90
N ASN A 18 -9.09 -15.83 -6.06
CA ASN A 18 -8.53 -17.18 -6.22
C ASN A 18 -7.01 -17.13 -6.41
N ILE A 19 -6.37 -18.27 -6.20
CA ILE A 19 -4.96 -18.45 -6.52
C ILE A 19 -4.74 -18.14 -8.01
N GLY A 20 -3.77 -17.26 -8.29
CA GLY A 20 -3.45 -16.82 -9.65
C GLY A 20 -4.17 -15.53 -10.08
N ASP A 21 -5.19 -15.09 -9.36
CA ASP A 21 -5.88 -13.84 -9.66
C ASP A 21 -4.97 -12.64 -9.36
N LYS A 22 -5.09 -11.59 -10.19
CA LYS A 22 -4.35 -10.34 -10.01
C LYS A 22 -5.22 -9.36 -9.23
N ALA A 23 -4.66 -8.81 -8.15
CA ALA A 23 -5.35 -7.95 -7.21
C ALA A 23 -4.65 -6.57 -7.11
N PRO A 24 -5.41 -5.46 -7.13
CA PRO A 24 -4.87 -4.11 -6.93
C PRO A 24 -4.78 -3.72 -5.45
N PHE A 25 -3.75 -2.96 -5.11
CA PHE A 25 -3.45 -2.47 -3.76
C PHE A 25 -3.10 -0.99 -3.76
N ILE A 26 -3.51 -0.29 -2.71
CA ILE A 26 -2.90 0.95 -2.28
C ILE A 26 -2.05 0.67 -1.04
N VAL A 27 -0.76 0.98 -1.10
CA VAL A 27 0.19 0.76 -0.01
C VAL A 27 0.76 2.09 0.46
N TYR A 28 0.59 2.38 1.74
CA TYR A 28 1.08 3.58 2.41
C TYR A 28 2.30 3.19 3.24
N ILE A 29 3.41 3.92 3.12
CA ILE A 29 4.64 3.63 3.85
C ILE A 29 5.23 4.93 4.38
N ASP A 30 5.33 5.03 5.71
CA ASP A 30 6.00 6.13 6.37
C ASP A 30 7.50 5.85 6.47
N PHE A 31 8.22 6.20 5.41
CA PHE A 31 9.65 5.98 5.30
C PHE A 31 10.40 7.25 4.90
N LYS A 32 11.71 7.26 5.17
CA LYS A 32 12.58 8.42 4.93
C LYS A 32 12.91 8.63 3.46
N ASP A 33 13.03 7.54 2.69
CA ASP A 33 13.44 7.57 1.30
C ASP A 33 12.58 6.66 0.41
N LEU A 34 12.58 6.97 -0.88
CA LEU A 34 11.74 6.28 -1.86
C LEU A 34 12.20 4.84 -2.11
N PHE A 35 13.51 4.59 -2.12
CA PHE A 35 14.05 3.26 -2.46
C PHE A 35 13.69 2.23 -1.39
N GLY A 36 13.88 2.59 -0.12
CA GLY A 36 13.45 1.79 1.01
C GLY A 36 11.93 1.61 1.03
N ALA A 37 11.18 2.67 0.74
CA ALA A 37 9.72 2.59 0.67
C ALA A 37 9.24 1.61 -0.43
N GLU A 38 9.78 1.67 -1.64
CA GLU A 38 9.42 0.75 -2.72
C GLU A 38 9.75 -0.71 -2.39
N THR A 39 10.90 -0.92 -1.75
CA THR A 39 11.32 -2.26 -1.32
C THR A 39 10.35 -2.81 -0.26
N LEU A 40 10.01 -1.98 0.74
CA LEU A 40 9.04 -2.33 1.77
C LEU A 40 7.65 -2.60 1.17
N CYS A 41 7.21 -1.82 0.18
CA CYS A 41 5.93 -2.05 -0.51
C CYS A 41 5.85 -3.47 -1.06
N LYS A 42 6.87 -3.90 -1.79
CA LYS A 42 6.93 -5.24 -2.36
C LYS A 42 6.99 -6.31 -1.27
N VAL A 43 7.84 -6.15 -0.26
CA VAL A 43 7.98 -7.11 0.85
C VAL A 43 6.70 -7.27 1.65
N LEU A 44 6.01 -6.17 1.93
CA LEU A 44 4.76 -6.18 2.68
C LEU A 44 3.65 -6.89 1.89
N VAL A 45 3.48 -6.58 0.60
CA VAL A 45 2.50 -7.28 -0.27
C VAL A 45 2.86 -8.77 -0.42
N MET A 46 4.15 -9.10 -0.55
CA MET A 46 4.61 -10.49 -0.55
C MET A 46 4.21 -11.24 0.72
N ARG A 47 4.41 -10.61 1.88
CA ARG A 47 4.09 -11.17 3.19
C ARG A 47 2.60 -11.51 3.33
N GLU A 48 1.72 -10.73 2.72
CA GLU A 48 0.27 -10.99 2.76
C GLU A 48 -0.15 -12.20 1.92
N GLY A 49 0.73 -12.73 1.05
CA GLY A 49 0.48 -13.92 0.23
C GLY A 49 0.26 -13.60 -1.24
N PHE A 50 1.01 -12.64 -1.77
CA PHE A 50 1.00 -12.26 -3.17
C PHE A 50 2.41 -12.33 -3.77
N LYS A 51 2.50 -12.42 -5.09
CA LYS A 51 3.76 -12.44 -5.85
C LYS A 51 3.63 -11.57 -7.10
N ASP A 52 4.70 -11.49 -7.88
CA ASP A 52 4.71 -10.77 -9.16
C ASP A 52 4.25 -9.31 -9.01
N ILE A 53 4.76 -8.63 -7.97
CA ILE A 53 4.33 -7.29 -7.56
C ILE A 53 4.83 -6.25 -8.57
N GLU A 54 3.88 -5.54 -9.16
CA GLU A 54 4.10 -4.43 -10.07
C GLU A 54 3.66 -3.13 -9.38
N ILE A 55 4.50 -2.10 -9.38
CA ILE A 55 4.15 -0.78 -8.84
C ILE A 55 3.81 0.10 -10.04
N GLU A 56 2.54 0.44 -10.24
CA GLU A 56 2.11 1.24 -11.39
C GLU A 56 2.28 2.74 -11.14
N LYS A 57 2.02 3.19 -9.92
CA LYS A 57 2.08 4.62 -9.57
C LYS A 57 2.72 4.83 -8.20
N ARG A 58 3.41 5.96 -8.08
CA ARG A 58 4.13 6.39 -6.88
C ARG A 58 3.75 7.83 -6.58
N GLN A 59 3.42 8.10 -5.33
CA GLN A 59 3.11 9.45 -4.88
C GLN A 59 3.81 9.73 -3.56
N TRP A 60 4.45 10.89 -3.47
CA TRP A 60 4.97 11.40 -2.20
C TRP A 60 3.94 12.35 -1.58
N LEU A 61 3.52 12.02 -0.36
CA LEU A 61 2.74 12.94 0.46
C LEU A 61 3.71 13.70 1.37
N THR A 62 3.75 15.02 1.19
CA THR A 62 4.60 15.89 1.99
C THR A 62 4.20 15.83 3.47
N PRO A 63 5.11 16.12 4.41
CA PRO A 63 4.79 16.13 5.83
C PRO A 63 3.58 17.01 6.17
N GLU A 64 3.45 18.18 5.53
CA GLU A 64 2.34 19.11 5.75
C GLU A 64 1.00 18.48 5.35
N LYS A 65 0.95 17.81 4.19
CA LYS A 65 -0.25 17.09 3.74
C LYS A 65 -0.59 15.92 4.65
N CYS A 66 0.42 15.21 5.18
CA CYS A 66 0.20 14.12 6.11
C CYS A 66 -0.44 14.60 7.42
N GLN A 67 -0.18 15.84 7.83
CA GLN A 67 -0.74 16.44 9.06
C GLN A 67 -2.06 17.20 8.83
N ASP A 68 -2.54 17.34 7.59
CA ASP A 68 -3.81 18.02 7.30
C ASP A 68 -4.99 17.22 7.89
N PRO A 69 -5.77 17.78 8.83
CA PRO A 69 -6.90 17.09 9.44
C PRO A 69 -7.96 16.62 8.45
N LYS A 70 -8.19 17.36 7.36
CA LYS A 70 -9.19 16.99 6.34
C LYS A 70 -8.73 15.75 5.57
N ILE A 71 -7.45 15.68 5.22
CA ILE A 71 -6.88 14.54 4.51
C ILE A 71 -6.87 13.31 5.42
N GLN A 72 -6.44 13.45 6.68
CA GLN A 72 -6.48 12.34 7.63
C GLN A 72 -7.91 11.83 7.86
N GLN A 73 -8.91 12.72 7.96
CA GLN A 73 -10.29 12.28 8.12
C GLN A 73 -10.82 11.49 6.91
N ALA A 74 -10.46 11.92 5.70
CA ALA A 74 -10.91 11.31 4.46
C ALA A 74 -10.16 10.00 4.14
N ASP A 75 -8.88 9.89 4.48
CA ASP A 75 -8.02 8.76 4.12
C ASP A 75 -7.71 7.89 5.34
N LYS A 76 -8.38 6.74 5.42
CA LYS A 76 -8.15 5.73 6.46
C LYS A 76 -6.74 5.12 6.37
N GLY A 77 -6.21 4.88 5.16
CA GLY A 77 -4.92 4.23 4.97
C GLY A 77 -3.77 5.11 5.44
N LEU A 78 -3.86 6.42 5.16
CA LEU A 78 -2.93 7.41 5.68
C LEU A 78 -2.89 7.39 7.22
N ARG A 79 -4.05 7.41 7.89
CA ARG A 79 -4.12 7.40 9.36
C ARG A 79 -3.53 6.15 9.99
N GLU A 80 -3.78 4.99 9.38
CA GLU A 80 -3.23 3.72 9.87
C GLU A 80 -1.71 3.69 9.68
N ALA A 81 -1.22 4.11 8.53
CA ALA A 81 0.21 4.17 8.25
C ALA A 81 0.95 5.16 9.16
N LEU A 82 0.35 6.30 9.51
CA LEU A 82 0.93 7.24 10.49
C LEU A 82 1.07 6.64 11.90
N LYS A 83 0.26 5.64 12.25
CA LYS A 83 0.32 4.97 13.57
C LYS A 83 1.23 3.74 13.56
N ALA A 84 1.15 2.93 12.51
CA ALA A 84 1.81 1.63 12.42
C ALA A 84 3.09 1.62 11.56
N GLY A 85 3.39 2.73 10.88
CA GLY A 85 4.50 2.87 9.93
C GLY A 85 4.14 2.47 8.48
N PHE A 86 3.09 1.68 8.28
CA PHE A 86 2.56 1.34 6.97
C PHE A 86 1.08 0.95 7.03
N ALA A 87 0.42 0.93 5.88
CA ALA A 87 -0.91 0.34 5.70
C ALA A 87 -1.02 -0.27 4.29
N ILE A 88 -1.72 -1.40 4.17
CA ILE A 88 -2.01 -2.06 2.90
C ILE A 88 -3.53 -2.10 2.76
N GLN A 89 -4.04 -1.62 1.63
CA GLN A 89 -5.44 -1.66 1.31
C GLN A 89 -5.62 -2.39 -0.01
N LEU A 90 -6.34 -3.51 0.04
CA LEU A 90 -6.84 -4.17 -1.15
C LEU A 90 -7.97 -3.32 -1.74
N PHE A 91 -7.91 -3.03 -3.04
CA PHE A 91 -9.01 -2.36 -3.72
C PHE A 91 -10.06 -3.41 -4.09
N SER A 92 -11.24 -3.36 -3.47
CA SER A 92 -12.43 -4.05 -3.97
C SER A 92 -13.27 -3.02 -4.73
N GLU A 93 -13.63 -3.31 -5.98
CA GLU A 93 -14.68 -2.54 -6.69
C GLU A 93 -16.04 -2.68 -6.01
#